data_AF-A0AAW5N1C2-F1
#
_entry.id   AF-A0AAW5N1C2-F1
#
_cell.length_a   1.000
_cell.length_b   1.000
_cell.length_c   1.000
_cell.angle_alpha   90.00
_cell.angle_beta   90.00
_cell.angle_gamma   90.00
#
_symmetry.space_group_name_H-M   'P 1'
#
loop_
_entity.id
_entity.type
_entity.pdbx_description
1 polymer ?
#
loop_
_entity_poly.entity_id
_entity_poly.type
_entity_poly.pdbx_seq_one_letter_code
_entity_poly.pdbx_strand_id
1 'polypeptide(L)'
;MNTNILQDVKRKIEELQELIKRLEQSQQQKLKYVNLSEGNNEDKLDRITEQITQYHINILPTPHDSQLVRCAIVNELADRGMKYWHVIRSMADNYDEADQTKKYVYLMSRKDTIRLNFGVIVNRYKAAIDKYNRDTNIDDDGNN
;
A
#
# COMPACT_ATOMS: atom_id res chain seq x y z
N MET A 1 -31.34 -13.75 -34.35
CA MET A 1 -29.93 -13.30 -34.28
C MET A 1 -29.64 -12.41 -33.07
N ASN A 2 -30.49 -11.44 -32.71
CA ASN A 2 -30.25 -10.58 -31.54
C ASN A 2 -30.35 -11.26 -30.16
N THR A 3 -31.17 -12.31 -30.01
CA THR A 3 -31.38 -13.01 -28.73
C THR A 3 -30.16 -13.77 -28.25
N ASN A 4 -29.37 -14.34 -29.17
CA ASN A 4 -28.16 -15.10 -28.84
C ASN A 4 -27.02 -14.20 -28.36
N ILE A 5 -26.87 -13.02 -28.96
CA ILE A 5 -25.86 -12.04 -28.55
C ILE A 5 -26.15 -11.54 -27.12
N LEU A 6 -27.42 -11.28 -26.80
CA LEU A 6 -27.81 -10.83 -25.47
C LEU A 6 -27.60 -11.90 -24.40
N GLN A 7 -27.85 -13.17 -24.72
CA GLN A 7 -27.57 -14.30 -23.82
C GLN A 7 -26.07 -14.50 -23.59
N ASP A 8 -25.26 -14.38 -24.64
CA ASP A 8 -23.80 -14.46 -24.51
C ASP A 8 -23.21 -13.32 -23.68
N VAL A 9 -23.72 -12.10 -23.84
CA VAL A 9 -23.30 -10.96 -23.02
C VAL A 9 -23.68 -11.16 -21.55
N LYS A 10 -24.90 -11.63 -21.26
CA LYS A 10 -25.31 -11.95 -19.88
C LYS A 10 -24.41 -12.99 -19.24
N ARG A 11 -24.14 -14.09 -19.93
CA ARG A 11 -23.24 -15.15 -19.45
C ARG A 11 -21.84 -14.61 -19.15
N LYS A 12 -21.27 -13.76 -20.02
CA LYS A 12 -19.95 -13.15 -19.79
C LYS A 12 -19.95 -12.20 -18.58
N ILE A 13 -21.05 -11.49 -18.35
CA ILE A 13 -21.20 -10.63 -17.16
C ILE A 13 -21.25 -11.50 -15.89
N GLU A 14 -22.00 -12.60 -15.91
CA GLU A 14 -22.08 -13.54 -14.79
C GLU A 14 -20.73 -14.20 -14.50
N GLU A 15 -19.99 -14.61 -15.54
CA GLU A 15 -18.63 -15.15 -15.41
C GLU A 15 -17.65 -14.11 -14.82
N LEU A 16 -17.76 -12.85 -15.23
CA LEU A 16 -16.95 -11.76 -14.65
C LEU A 16 -17.33 -11.49 -13.18
N GLN A 17 -18.61 -11.50 -12.85
CA GLN A 17 -19.07 -11.33 -11.46
C GLN A 17 -18.60 -12.48 -10.56
N GLU A 18 -18.62 -13.71 -11.05
CA GLU A 18 -18.13 -14.88 -10.33
C GLU A 18 -16.60 -14.83 -10.14
N LEU A 19 -15.85 -14.36 -11.14
CA LEU A 19 -14.41 -14.13 -11.01
C LEU A 19 -14.10 -13.03 -9.99
N ILE A 20 -14.84 -11.92 -10.00
CA ILE A 20 -14.72 -10.85 -9.00
C ILE A 20 -15.01 -11.41 -7.60
N LYS A 21 -16.10 -12.16 -7.42
CA LYS A 21 -16.47 -12.74 -6.13
C LYS A 21 -15.42 -13.72 -5.60
N ARG A 22 -14.80 -14.53 -6.46
CA ARG A 22 -13.69 -15.42 -6.07
C ARG A 22 -12.44 -14.64 -5.68
N LEU A 23 -12.16 -13.53 -6.37
CA LEU A 23 -11.07 -12.62 -6.00
C LEU A 23 -11.35 -11.96 -4.64
N GLU A 24 -12.57 -11.49 -4.40
CA GLU A 24 -13.01 -10.93 -3.10
C GLU A 24 -12.94 -11.97 -1.98
N GLN A 25 -13.41 -13.20 -2.19
CA GLN A 25 -13.31 -14.29 -1.21
C GLN A 25 -11.85 -14.69 -0.91
N SER A 26 -10.96 -14.64 -1.91
CA SER A 26 -9.53 -14.88 -1.67
C SER A 26 -8.85 -13.77 -0.86
N GLN A 27 -9.44 -12.58 -0.81
CA GLN A 27 -8.98 -11.44 0.00
C GLN A 27 -9.49 -11.49 1.46
N GLN A 28 -10.39 -12.41 1.82
CA GLN A 28 -10.93 -12.55 3.20
C GLN A 28 -9.95 -13.20 4.19
N GLN A 29 -8.71 -13.53 3.78
CA GLN A 29 -7.70 -13.99 4.72
C GLN A 29 -7.01 -12.80 5.40
N LYS A 30 -7.09 -12.76 6.74
CA LYS A 30 -6.36 -11.79 7.57
C LYS A 30 -4.91 -11.68 7.12
N LEU A 31 -4.52 -10.50 6.64
CA LEU A 31 -3.15 -10.24 6.24
C LEU A 31 -2.22 -10.37 7.44
N LYS A 32 -1.17 -11.17 7.26
CA LYS A 32 -0.03 -11.23 8.16
C LYS A 32 0.99 -10.17 7.78
N TYR A 33 1.74 -9.70 8.77
CA TYR A 33 2.88 -8.83 8.48
C TYR A 33 3.95 -9.60 7.69
N VAL A 34 4.65 -8.89 6.81
CA VAL A 34 5.84 -9.42 6.16
C VAL A 34 6.96 -9.66 7.18
N ASN A 35 7.91 -10.53 6.85
CA ASN A 35 9.07 -10.76 7.70
C ASN A 35 9.96 -9.51 7.76
N LEU A 36 10.14 -8.94 8.95
CA LEU A 36 10.98 -7.76 9.20
C LEU A 36 12.22 -8.07 10.05
N SER A 37 12.41 -9.32 10.48
CA SER A 37 13.59 -9.71 11.29
C SER A 37 14.82 -10.00 10.43
N GLU A 38 14.63 -10.36 9.16
CA GLU A 38 15.70 -10.71 8.23
C GLU A 38 16.02 -9.57 7.25
N GLY A 39 17.25 -9.57 6.73
CA GLY A 39 17.71 -8.62 5.73
C GLY A 39 18.00 -7.21 6.26
N ASN A 40 18.48 -6.36 5.37
CA ASN A 40 18.73 -4.95 5.63
C ASN A 40 17.42 -4.14 5.49
N ASN A 41 17.48 -2.82 5.74
CA ASN A 41 16.29 -1.96 5.67
C ASN A 41 15.72 -1.80 4.25
N GLU A 42 16.54 -1.95 3.21
CA GLU A 42 16.08 -1.97 1.81
C GLU A 42 15.27 -3.26 1.55
N ASP A 43 15.78 -4.43 1.92
CA ASP A 43 15.08 -5.72 1.76
C ASP A 43 13.72 -5.73 2.50
N LYS A 44 13.66 -5.10 3.67
CA LYS A 44 12.42 -4.95 4.44
C LYS A 44 11.45 -4.02 3.76
N LEU A 45 11.95 -2.94 3.16
CA LEU A 45 11.12 -1.97 2.46
C LEU A 45 10.58 -2.56 1.16
N ASP A 46 11.35 -3.35 0.43
CA ASP A 46 10.89 -4.14 -0.73
C ASP A 46 9.64 -4.95 -0.37
N ARG A 47 9.74 -5.79 0.69
CA ARG A 47 8.62 -6.62 1.15
C ARG A 47 7.40 -5.80 1.58
N ILE A 48 7.62 -4.69 2.30
CA ILE A 48 6.53 -3.77 2.67
C ILE A 48 5.87 -3.23 1.40
N THR A 49 6.65 -2.71 0.45
CA THR A 49 6.12 -2.11 -0.78
C THR A 49 5.40 -3.12 -1.67
N GLU A 50 5.88 -4.36 -1.74
CA GLU A 50 5.23 -5.45 -2.46
C GLU A 50 3.84 -5.73 -1.87
N GLN A 51 3.74 -5.89 -0.55
CA GLN A 51 2.45 -6.18 0.08
C GLN A 51 1.47 -5.01 -0.03
N ILE A 52 1.90 -3.76 0.23
CA ILE A 52 0.96 -2.63 0.13
C ILE A 52 0.50 -2.39 -1.31
N THR A 53 1.33 -2.72 -2.31
CA THR A 53 0.95 -2.64 -3.72
C THR A 53 -0.06 -3.73 -4.07
N GLN A 54 0.20 -4.97 -3.65
CA GLN A 54 -0.66 -6.12 -3.91
C GLN A 54 -2.09 -5.91 -3.37
N TYR A 55 -2.21 -5.26 -2.21
CA TYR A 55 -3.50 -5.06 -1.53
C TYR A 55 -3.99 -3.61 -1.58
N HIS A 56 -3.33 -2.74 -2.33
CA HIS A 56 -3.68 -1.33 -2.50
C HIS A 56 -3.85 -0.57 -1.17
N ILE A 57 -2.94 -0.80 -0.22
CA ILE A 57 -3.05 -0.29 1.16
C ILE A 57 -2.33 1.05 1.29
N ASN A 58 -3.08 2.11 1.58
CA ASN A 58 -2.49 3.40 1.96
C ASN A 58 -1.99 3.39 3.42
N ILE A 59 -0.67 3.44 3.62
CA ILE A 59 -0.06 3.51 4.96
C ILE A 59 0.12 4.96 5.47
N LEU A 60 -0.24 5.96 4.68
CA LEU A 60 -0.03 7.39 4.94
C LEU A 60 -1.38 8.13 5.00
N PRO A 61 -2.17 7.98 6.09
CA PRO A 61 -3.50 8.58 6.16
C PRO A 61 -3.47 10.11 6.26
N THR A 62 -2.36 10.70 6.72
CA THR A 62 -2.24 12.15 6.88
C THR A 62 -0.99 12.75 6.21
N PRO A 63 -0.98 14.06 5.93
CA PRO A 63 0.22 14.77 5.48
C PRO A 63 1.38 14.68 6.49
N HIS A 64 1.08 14.62 7.79
CA HIS A 64 2.10 14.46 8.82
C HIS A 64 2.79 13.09 8.72
N ASP A 65 2.01 12.02 8.50
CA ASP A 65 2.56 10.67 8.30
C ASP A 65 3.42 10.59 7.05
N SER A 66 2.97 11.23 5.98
CA SER A 66 3.75 11.36 4.74
C SER A 66 5.11 12.00 5.00
N GLN A 67 5.16 13.06 5.81
CA GLN A 67 6.41 13.72 6.15
C GLN A 67 7.33 12.82 6.99
N LEU A 68 6.78 12.17 8.02
CA LEU A 68 7.56 11.28 8.90
C LEU A 68 8.16 10.11 8.12
N VAL A 69 7.36 9.42 7.31
CA VAL A 69 7.81 8.26 6.53
C VAL A 69 8.83 8.67 5.47
N ARG A 70 8.60 9.77 4.75
CA ARG A 70 9.56 10.28 3.77
C ARG A 70 10.90 10.62 4.41
N CYS A 71 10.90 11.32 5.54
CA CYS A 71 12.12 11.62 6.28
C CYS A 71 12.85 10.34 6.72
N ALA A 72 12.12 9.34 7.24
CA ALA A 72 12.72 8.06 7.62
C ALA A 72 13.37 7.35 6.42
N ILE A 73 12.70 7.30 5.26
CA ILE A 73 13.24 6.70 4.04
C ILE A 73 14.50 7.44 3.57
N VAL A 74 14.49 8.78 3.57
CA VAL A 74 15.67 9.61 3.22
C VAL A 74 16.83 9.32 4.16
N ASN A 75 16.59 9.23 5.46
CA ASN A 75 17.64 8.97 6.44
C ASN A 75 18.28 7.58 6.25
N GLU A 76 17.45 6.55 6.04
CA GLU A 76 17.87 5.16 5.94
C GLU A 76 18.52 4.81 4.60
N LEU A 77 17.96 5.30 3.50
CA LEU A 77 18.31 4.82 2.14
C LEU A 77 18.79 5.91 1.19
N ALA A 78 18.72 7.18 1.59
CA ALA A 78 19.14 8.32 0.77
C ALA A 78 18.49 8.26 -0.64
N ASP A 79 19.26 8.41 -1.72
CA ASP A 79 18.72 8.39 -3.09
C ASP A 79 18.06 7.06 -3.46
N ARG A 80 18.56 5.94 -2.92
CA ARG A 80 17.97 4.61 -3.16
C ARG A 80 16.55 4.49 -2.62
N GLY A 81 16.19 5.32 -1.65
CA GLY A 81 14.87 5.34 -1.03
C GLY A 81 13.76 5.90 -1.92
N MET A 82 14.10 6.67 -2.97
CA MET A 82 13.13 7.39 -3.79
C MET A 82 12.12 6.46 -4.47
N LYS A 83 12.58 5.31 -4.99
CA LYS A 83 11.69 4.31 -5.63
C LYS A 83 10.60 3.82 -4.67
N TYR A 84 10.96 3.57 -3.40
CA TYR A 84 10.01 3.14 -2.38
C TYR A 84 9.05 4.25 -1.98
N TRP A 85 9.54 5.48 -1.89
CA TRP A 85 8.69 6.63 -1.61
C TRP A 85 7.59 6.79 -2.65
N HIS A 86 7.93 6.67 -3.94
CA HIS A 86 6.94 6.73 -5.01
C HIS A 86 5.91 5.61 -4.91
N VAL A 87 6.32 4.36 -4.67
CA VAL A 87 5.39 3.25 -4.47
C VAL A 87 4.46 3.52 -3.28
N ILE A 88 5.02 3.82 -2.10
CA ILE A 88 4.24 4.08 -0.89
C ILE A 88 3.24 5.23 -1.11
N ARG A 89 3.69 6.33 -1.74
CA ARG A 89 2.89 7.54 -1.85
C ARG A 89 1.86 7.48 -2.98
N SER A 90 2.10 6.63 -3.99
CA SER A 90 1.14 6.37 -5.08
C SER A 90 -0.15 5.71 -4.60
N MET A 91 -0.15 5.08 -3.42
CA MET A 91 -1.34 4.49 -2.80
C MET A 91 -2.36 5.52 -2.26
N ALA A 92 -2.08 6.83 -2.37
CA ALA A 92 -2.97 7.88 -1.88
C ALA A 92 -3.54 8.72 -3.04
N ASP A 93 -4.83 9.01 -2.98
CA ASP A 93 -5.69 9.50 -4.09
C ASP A 93 -5.20 10.76 -4.82
N ASN A 94 -4.37 11.59 -4.19
CA ASN A 94 -3.83 12.84 -4.75
C ASN A 94 -2.34 12.76 -5.04
N TYR A 95 -1.85 11.61 -5.48
CA TYR A 95 -0.45 11.42 -5.83
C TYR A 95 -0.06 12.23 -7.08
N ASP A 96 0.91 13.13 -6.91
CA ASP A 96 1.61 13.83 -7.99
C ASP A 96 3.10 13.50 -7.88
N GLU A 97 3.62 12.77 -8.86
CA GLU A 97 4.99 12.29 -8.85
C GLU A 97 6.01 13.43 -8.78
N ALA A 98 5.81 14.49 -9.56
CA ALA A 98 6.75 15.61 -9.65
C ALA A 98 6.84 16.39 -8.32
N ASP A 99 5.71 16.67 -7.68
CA ASP A 99 5.65 17.26 -6.34
C ASP A 99 6.31 16.35 -5.29
N GLN A 100 6.07 15.04 -5.36
CA GLN A 100 6.68 14.09 -4.43
C GLN A 100 8.19 13.99 -4.61
N THR A 101 8.70 13.98 -5.85
CA THR A 101 10.14 14.00 -6.15
C THR A 101 10.77 15.29 -5.61
N LYS A 102 10.17 16.46 -5.86
CA LYS A 102 10.67 17.75 -5.35
C LYS A 102 10.81 17.74 -3.83
N LYS A 103 9.78 17.27 -3.11
CA LYS A 103 9.79 17.17 -1.65
C LYS A 103 10.84 16.16 -1.14
N TYR A 104 11.05 15.06 -1.85
CA TYR A 104 12.07 14.06 -1.50
C TYR A 104 13.49 14.62 -1.67
N VAL A 105 13.79 15.22 -2.83
CA VAL A 105 15.08 15.86 -3.12
C VAL A 105 15.38 16.99 -2.14
N TYR A 106 14.37 17.77 -1.75
CA TYR A 106 14.54 18.79 -0.71
C TYR A 106 15.01 18.18 0.62
N LEU A 107 14.43 17.06 1.05
CA LEU A 107 14.84 16.39 2.29
C LEU A 107 16.22 15.73 2.17
N MET A 108 16.59 15.22 1.00
CA MET A 108 17.94 14.73 0.74
C MET A 108 19.00 15.80 1.02
N SER A 109 18.76 17.05 0.61
CA SER A 109 19.67 18.18 0.90
C SER A 109 19.80 18.51 2.39
N ARG A 110 18.90 17.99 3.23
CA ARG A 110 18.85 18.20 4.68
C ARG A 110 19.01 16.91 5.47
N LYS A 111 19.46 15.82 4.83
CA LYS A 111 19.49 14.47 5.42
C LYS A 111 20.18 14.45 6.79
N ASP A 112 21.29 15.16 6.94
CA ASP A 112 22.07 15.19 8.20
C ASP A 112 21.31 15.77 9.40
N THR A 113 20.20 16.48 9.16
CA THR A 113 19.32 17.01 10.22
C THR A 113 18.20 16.04 10.62
N ILE A 114 18.01 14.97 9.86
CA ILE A 114 16.92 14.01 10.05
C ILE A 114 17.37 12.92 11.02
N ARG A 115 16.57 12.67 12.06
CA ARG A 115 16.86 11.65 13.09
C ARG A 115 15.81 10.53 13.16
N LEU A 116 14.98 10.43 12.13
CA LEU A 116 13.92 9.40 12.07
C LEU A 116 14.50 8.10 11.53
N ASN A 117 14.20 7.00 12.21
CA ASN A 117 14.69 5.67 11.85
C ASN A 117 13.63 4.84 11.13
N PHE A 118 14.04 3.68 10.64
CA PHE A 118 13.19 2.71 9.93
C PHE A 118 11.92 2.29 10.72
N GLY A 119 11.95 2.34 12.05
CA GLY A 119 10.81 2.01 12.91
C GLY A 119 9.56 2.86 12.64
N VAL A 120 9.73 4.10 12.17
CA VAL A 120 8.63 4.99 11.76
C VAL A 120 7.82 4.36 10.62
N ILE A 121 8.51 3.79 9.63
CA ILE A 121 7.91 3.17 8.45
C ILE A 121 7.16 1.90 8.89
N VAL A 122 7.81 1.06 9.70
CA VAL A 122 7.25 -0.19 10.22
C VAL A 122 5.98 0.06 11.02
N ASN A 123 5.96 1.08 11.89
CA ASN A 123 4.80 1.39 12.72
C ASN A 123 3.60 1.83 11.86
N ARG A 124 3.84 2.63 10.81
CA ARG A 124 2.78 3.05 9.88
C ARG A 124 2.25 1.89 9.06
N TYR A 125 3.14 1.06 8.55
CA TYR A 125 2.79 -0.18 7.85
C TYR A 125 1.93 -1.11 8.72
N LYS A 126 2.36 -1.44 9.95
CA LYS A 126 1.59 -2.33 10.83
C LYS A 126 0.22 -1.76 11.16
N ALA A 127 0.13 -0.47 11.49
CA ALA A 127 -1.14 0.19 11.78
C ALA A 127 -2.11 0.13 10.58
N ALA A 128 -1.58 0.24 9.36
CA ALA A 128 -2.38 0.14 8.13
C ALA A 128 -2.87 -1.29 7.87
N ILE A 129 -2.02 -2.31 8.07
CA ILE A 129 -2.44 -3.72 7.98
C ILE A 129 -3.50 -4.05 9.05
N ASP A 130 -3.32 -3.55 10.28
CA ASP A 130 -4.30 -3.75 11.35
C ASP A 130 -5.63 -3.08 11.04
N LYS A 131 -5.59 -1.89 10.44
CA LYS A 131 -6.78 -1.19 9.97
C LYS A 131 -7.46 -1.97 8.85
N TYR A 132 -6.72 -2.35 7.81
CA TYR A 132 -7.23 -3.16 6.71
C TYR A 132 -7.95 -4.41 7.23
N ASN A 133 -7.29 -5.18 8.10
CA ASN A 133 -7.87 -6.41 8.65
C ASN A 133 -9.13 -6.17 9.51
N ARG A 134 -9.25 -5.01 10.18
CA ARG A 134 -10.47 -4.66 10.91
C ARG A 134 -11.59 -4.30 9.94
N ASP A 135 -11.29 -3.48 8.95
CA ASP A 135 -12.27 -2.99 7.99
C ASP A 135 -12.82 -4.15 7.13
N THR A 136 -11.98 -5.14 6.77
CA THR A 136 -12.42 -6.35 6.04
C THR A 136 -13.19 -7.36 6.91
N ASN A 137 -13.04 -7.33 8.24
CA ASN A 137 -13.76 -8.22 9.14
C ASN A 137 -15.19 -7.72 9.47
N ILE A 138 -15.44 -6.41 9.32
CA ILE A 138 -16.77 -5.82 9.63
C ILE A 138 -17.84 -6.31 8.63
N ASP A 139 -17.44 -6.73 7.43
CA ASP A 139 -18.37 -7.30 6.44
C ASP A 139 -18.79 -8.77 6.72
N ASP A 140 -18.16 -9.46 7.69
CA ASP A 140 -18.45 -10.87 8.01
C ASP A 140 -19.44 -11.02 9.19
N ASP A 141 -19.53 -10.02 10.09
CA ASP A 141 -20.45 -10.02 11.25
C ASP A 141 -21.80 -9.31 10.97
N GLY A 142 -22.05 -8.92 9.71
CA GLY A 142 -23.15 -8.04 9.31
C GLY A 142 -24.35 -8.68 8.64
N ASN A 143 -24.63 -9.96 8.86
CA ASN A 143 -25.87 -10.59 8.36
C ASN A 143 -26.50 -11.49 9.44
N ASN A 144 -27.32 -10.87 10.29
CA ASN A 144 -28.26 -11.55 11.19
C ASN A 144 -29.67 -11.01 10.93
#